data_AF-A0A8S3H7U4-F1
#
_entry.id   AF-A0A8S3H7U4-F1
#
_cell.length_a   1.000
_cell.length_b   1.000
_cell.length_c   1.000
_cell.angle_alpha   90.00
_cell.angle_beta   90.00
_cell.angle_gamma   90.00
#
_symmetry.space_group_name_H-M   'P 1'
#
loop_
_entity.id
_entity.type
_entity.pdbx_description
1 polymer ?
#
loop_
_entity_poly.entity_id
_entity_poly.type
_entity_poly.pdbx_seq_one_letter_code
_entity_poly.pdbx_strand_id
1 'polypeptide(L)'
;TYTLNNFLDDLRNIYRRAARLGQGIVFVFTDNDIKDDQFLEYLNNVLSSGEASGLITREEMDETLSELSVKMKKEYPKRPLTNENLQNYYYERLRKNLHVVLCFSPDNRKFRERALKFPALVSGCTIDWFYRWPLDALIAVSNVYLNRFDILVTSNTIKKNVIEIMADIHDDVSRICDNYYEKFRRRTYVTPKSFLSFINAFKLHYKKQREYFEKEKQKMKTGVQKLFEAAEQVQEITQELISKEKSMAIANTEAAK
;
A
#
# COMPACT_ATOMS: atom_id res chain seq x y z
N THR A 1 -3.61 5.82 -27.19
CA THR A 1 -4.72 6.56 -26.55
C THR A 1 -5.85 5.58 -26.35
N TYR A 2 -6.44 5.49 -25.14
CA TYR A 2 -7.55 4.59 -24.91
C TYR A 2 -8.84 5.25 -25.39
N THR A 3 -9.52 4.63 -26.34
CA THR A 3 -10.73 5.16 -27.02
C THR A 3 -11.97 4.43 -26.53
N LEU A 4 -13.15 4.93 -26.92
CA LEU A 4 -14.43 4.29 -26.59
C LEU A 4 -14.52 2.84 -27.10
N ASN A 5 -14.00 2.55 -28.29
CA ASN A 5 -14.06 1.20 -28.85
C ASN A 5 -13.30 0.19 -27.98
N ASN A 6 -12.13 0.58 -27.46
CA ASN A 6 -11.37 -0.28 -26.55
C ASN A 6 -12.16 -0.57 -25.27
N PHE A 7 -12.89 0.42 -24.74
CA PHE A 7 -13.76 0.25 -23.58
C PHE A 7 -14.91 -0.70 -23.85
N LEU A 8 -15.55 -0.58 -25.01
CA LEU A 8 -16.62 -1.49 -25.42
C LEU A 8 -16.10 -2.91 -25.62
N ASP A 9 -14.92 -3.09 -26.19
CA ASP A 9 -14.29 -4.40 -26.36
C ASP A 9 -13.98 -5.06 -25.00
N ASP A 10 -13.47 -4.29 -24.03
CA ASP A 10 -13.22 -4.76 -22.66
C ASP A 10 -14.53 -5.15 -21.95
N LEU A 11 -15.59 -4.35 -22.10
CA LEU A 11 -16.92 -4.69 -21.57
C LEU A 11 -17.50 -5.95 -22.21
N ARG A 12 -17.37 -6.13 -23.53
CA ARG A 12 -17.80 -7.39 -24.22
C ARG A 12 -17.07 -8.60 -23.65
N ASN A 13 -15.76 -8.48 -23.42
CA ASN A 13 -14.97 -9.56 -22.81
C ASN A 13 -15.43 -9.89 -21.38
N ILE A 14 -15.76 -8.87 -20.58
CA ILE A 14 -16.31 -9.06 -19.23
C ILE A 14 -17.66 -9.79 -19.30
N TYR A 15 -18.58 -9.37 -20.17
CA TYR A 15 -19.88 -10.00 -20.36
C TYR A 15 -19.75 -11.45 -20.82
N ARG A 16 -18.85 -11.74 -21.76
CA ARG A 16 -18.56 -13.11 -22.21
C ARG A 16 -18.11 -14.00 -21.05
N ARG A 17 -17.20 -13.53 -20.21
CA ARG A 17 -16.70 -14.35 -19.10
C ARG A 17 -17.72 -14.48 -17.97
N ALA A 18 -18.44 -13.42 -17.63
CA ALA A 18 -19.43 -13.43 -16.56
C ALA A 18 -20.70 -14.23 -16.91
N ALA A 19 -21.25 -14.06 -18.12
CA ALA A 19 -22.52 -14.66 -18.51
C ALA A 19 -22.38 -16.00 -19.27
N ARG A 20 -21.51 -16.07 -20.30
CA ARG A 20 -21.32 -17.30 -21.12
C ARG A 20 -20.58 -18.37 -20.32
N LEU A 21 -19.39 -18.03 -19.79
CA LEU A 21 -18.61 -18.98 -18.98
C LEU A 21 -19.20 -19.17 -17.58
N GLY A 22 -19.74 -18.10 -16.98
CA GLY A 22 -20.25 -18.14 -15.61
C GLY A 22 -19.18 -17.91 -14.55
N GLN A 23 -18.11 -17.19 -14.89
CA GLN A 23 -17.00 -16.89 -13.98
C GLN A 23 -17.30 -15.61 -13.20
N GLY A 24 -17.12 -15.64 -11.87
CA GLY A 24 -17.20 -14.45 -11.03
C GLY A 24 -16.08 -13.46 -11.39
N ILE A 25 -16.44 -12.22 -11.71
CA ILE A 25 -15.53 -11.14 -12.11
C ILE A 25 -15.83 -9.89 -11.31
N VAL A 26 -14.75 -9.23 -10.87
CA VAL A 26 -14.81 -7.89 -10.29
C VAL A 26 -14.23 -6.91 -11.31
N PHE A 27 -15.05 -5.95 -11.75
CA PHE A 27 -14.63 -4.85 -12.60
C PHE A 27 -14.34 -3.63 -11.72
N VAL A 28 -13.06 -3.27 -11.58
CA VAL A 28 -12.62 -2.10 -10.82
C VAL A 28 -12.43 -0.93 -11.77
N PHE A 29 -13.09 0.18 -11.48
CA PHE A 29 -13.05 1.38 -12.31
C PHE A 29 -12.77 2.62 -11.46
N THR A 30 -11.71 3.36 -11.79
CA THR A 30 -11.25 4.50 -11.00
C THR A 30 -11.48 5.82 -11.73
N ASP A 31 -11.48 6.93 -10.99
CA ASP A 31 -11.57 8.28 -11.56
C ASP A 31 -10.51 8.56 -12.66
N ASN A 32 -9.34 7.93 -12.57
CA ASN A 32 -8.25 8.12 -13.53
C ASN A 32 -8.51 7.44 -14.88
N ASP A 33 -9.38 6.43 -14.89
CA ASP A 33 -9.74 5.64 -16.07
C ASP A 33 -10.79 6.38 -16.93
N ILE A 34 -11.49 7.35 -16.35
CA ILE A 34 -12.50 8.15 -17.06
C ILE A 34 -11.82 9.16 -17.97
N LYS A 35 -11.64 8.78 -19.24
CA LYS A 35 -11.17 9.68 -20.31
C LYS A 35 -12.31 10.46 -20.97
N ASP A 36 -13.46 9.81 -21.12
CA ASP A 36 -14.67 10.38 -21.70
C ASP A 36 -15.86 10.10 -20.77
N ASP A 37 -16.80 11.05 -20.70
CA ASP A 37 -18.03 10.89 -19.94
C ASP A 37 -18.95 9.82 -20.57
N GLN A 38 -18.77 9.50 -21.87
CA GLN A 38 -19.49 8.40 -22.54
C GLN A 38 -19.26 7.04 -21.84
N PHE A 39 -18.12 6.84 -21.18
CA PHE A 39 -17.84 5.57 -20.48
C PHE A 39 -18.82 5.37 -19.32
N LEU A 40 -19.21 6.47 -18.67
CA LEU A 40 -20.14 6.45 -17.55
C LEU A 40 -21.58 6.23 -18.00
N GLU A 41 -21.93 6.60 -19.25
CA GLU A 41 -23.24 6.30 -19.82
C GLU A 41 -23.43 4.78 -19.97
N TYR A 42 -22.43 4.09 -20.54
CA TYR A 42 -22.45 2.63 -20.62
C TYR A 42 -22.49 2.00 -19.23
N LEU A 43 -21.69 2.47 -18.27
CA LEU A 43 -21.73 1.94 -16.90
C LEU A 43 -23.07 2.19 -16.21
N ASN A 44 -23.70 3.33 -16.45
CA ASN A 44 -25.02 3.63 -15.91
C ASN A 44 -26.06 2.62 -16.41
N ASN A 45 -25.98 2.23 -17.69
CA ASN A 45 -26.86 1.22 -18.27
C ASN A 45 -26.55 -0.18 -17.70
N VAL A 46 -25.27 -0.56 -17.59
CA VAL A 46 -24.85 -1.82 -16.95
C VAL A 46 -25.36 -1.92 -15.51
N LEU A 47 -25.28 -0.85 -14.72
CA LEU A 47 -25.74 -0.85 -13.32
C LEU A 47 -27.26 -0.80 -13.18
N SER A 48 -27.96 -0.14 -14.10
CA SER A 48 -29.43 -0.01 -14.04
C SER A 48 -30.14 -1.29 -14.48
N SER A 49 -29.84 -1.78 -15.69
CA SER A 49 -30.56 -2.89 -16.32
C SER A 49 -29.72 -4.17 -16.40
N GLY A 50 -28.39 -4.07 -16.30
CA GLY A 50 -27.48 -5.15 -16.68
C GLY A 50 -27.30 -5.27 -18.20
N GLU A 51 -27.93 -4.39 -18.97
CA GLU A 51 -27.90 -4.39 -20.44
C GLU A 51 -27.37 -3.04 -20.94
N ALA A 52 -26.27 -3.09 -21.68
CA ALA A 52 -25.75 -1.95 -22.42
C ALA A 52 -26.16 -2.08 -23.90
N SER A 53 -27.00 -1.17 -24.38
CA SER A 53 -27.45 -1.16 -25.77
C SER A 53 -26.26 -1.03 -26.73
N GLY A 54 -26.23 -1.89 -27.77
CA GLY A 54 -25.16 -1.91 -28.76
C GLY A 54 -23.85 -2.56 -28.30
N LEU A 55 -23.80 -3.15 -27.09
CA LEU A 55 -22.60 -3.83 -26.60
C LEU A 55 -22.40 -5.18 -27.28
N ILE A 56 -23.45 -5.99 -27.39
CA ILE A 56 -23.42 -7.34 -27.95
C ILE A 56 -24.28 -7.35 -29.22
N THR A 57 -23.75 -7.92 -30.30
CA THR A 57 -24.52 -8.06 -31.54
C THR A 57 -25.60 -9.15 -31.39
N ARG A 58 -26.64 -9.12 -32.23
CA ARG A 58 -27.68 -10.17 -32.21
C ARG A 58 -27.09 -11.56 -32.47
N GLU A 59 -26.11 -11.64 -33.37
CA GLU A 59 -25.41 -12.88 -33.70
C GLU A 59 -24.65 -13.46 -32.49
N GLU A 60 -23.90 -12.62 -31.77
CA GLU A 60 -23.17 -13.03 -30.56
C GLU A 60 -24.11 -13.45 -29.42
N MET A 61 -25.25 -12.79 -29.29
CA MET A 61 -26.29 -13.17 -28.35
C MET A 61 -26.86 -14.55 -28.70
N ASP A 62 -27.26 -14.77 -29.95
CA ASP A 62 -27.85 -16.04 -30.38
C ASP A 62 -26.89 -17.23 -30.22
N GLU A 63 -25.60 -17.04 -30.53
CA GLU A 63 -24.54 -18.04 -30.25
C GLU A 63 -24.49 -18.37 -28.75
N THR A 64 -24.52 -17.35 -27.90
CA THR A 64 -24.44 -17.52 -26.45
C THR A 64 -25.71 -18.17 -25.89
N LEU A 65 -26.90 -17.81 -26.38
CA LEU A 65 -28.16 -18.42 -25.96
C LEU A 65 -28.24 -19.91 -26.34
N SER A 66 -27.71 -20.28 -27.50
CA SER A 66 -27.60 -21.69 -27.93
C SER A 66 -26.77 -22.50 -26.94
N GLU A 67 -25.61 -22.01 -26.52
CA GLU A 67 -24.78 -22.68 -25.50
C GLU A 67 -25.43 -22.72 -24.12
N LEU A 68 -26.10 -21.62 -23.73
CA LEU A 68 -26.79 -21.54 -22.45
C LEU A 68 -28.02 -22.42 -22.38
N SER A 69 -28.64 -22.77 -23.50
CA SER A 69 -29.81 -23.66 -23.54
C SER A 69 -29.53 -25.02 -22.90
N VAL A 70 -28.34 -25.58 -23.16
CA VAL A 70 -27.88 -26.85 -22.59
C VAL A 70 -27.65 -26.71 -21.09
N LYS A 71 -27.03 -25.60 -20.65
CA LYS A 71 -26.77 -25.32 -19.23
C LYS A 71 -28.07 -25.07 -18.46
N MET A 72 -29.00 -24.30 -19.02
CA MET A 72 -30.29 -24.00 -18.41
C MET A 72 -31.13 -25.27 -18.24
N LYS A 73 -31.17 -26.16 -19.24
CA LYS A 73 -31.90 -27.43 -19.14
C LYS A 73 -31.33 -28.34 -18.04
N LYS A 74 -30.01 -28.27 -17.80
CA LYS A 74 -29.34 -29.02 -16.74
C LYS A 74 -29.61 -28.45 -15.35
N GLU A 75 -29.56 -27.12 -15.19
CA GLU A 75 -29.77 -26.45 -13.88
C GLU A 75 -31.26 -26.30 -13.53
N TYR A 76 -32.12 -26.04 -14.52
CA TYR A 76 -33.55 -25.77 -14.36
C TYR A 76 -34.39 -26.60 -15.35
N PRO A 77 -34.55 -27.91 -15.13
CA PRO A 77 -35.23 -28.82 -16.06
C PRO A 77 -36.73 -28.52 -16.26
N LYS A 78 -37.34 -27.73 -15.37
CA LYS A 78 -38.77 -27.38 -15.40
C LYS A 78 -39.07 -26.05 -16.13
N ARG A 79 -38.07 -25.25 -16.49
CA ARG A 79 -38.28 -23.98 -17.22
C ARG A 79 -38.39 -24.25 -18.73
N PRO A 80 -39.42 -23.74 -19.42
CA PRO A 80 -39.52 -23.93 -20.87
C PRO A 80 -38.41 -23.16 -21.59
N LEU A 81 -37.82 -23.77 -22.63
CA LEU A 81 -36.83 -23.16 -23.52
C LEU A 81 -37.52 -22.17 -24.48
N THR A 82 -37.97 -21.04 -23.97
CA THR A 82 -38.32 -19.87 -24.78
C THR A 82 -37.13 -18.92 -24.85
N ASN A 83 -37.01 -18.15 -25.93
CA ASN A 83 -35.92 -17.18 -26.09
C ASN A 83 -35.91 -16.16 -24.95
N GLU A 84 -37.08 -15.73 -24.48
CA GLU A 84 -37.22 -14.84 -23.31
C GLU A 84 -36.64 -15.46 -22.03
N ASN A 85 -36.90 -16.75 -21.78
CA ASN A 85 -36.36 -17.43 -20.60
C ASN A 85 -34.84 -17.61 -20.67
N LEU A 86 -34.29 -17.86 -21.87
CA LEU A 86 -32.84 -17.95 -22.07
C LEU A 86 -32.15 -16.60 -21.88
N GLN A 87 -32.75 -15.51 -22.36
CA GLN A 87 -32.24 -14.15 -22.14
C GLN A 87 -32.32 -13.77 -20.65
N ASN A 88 -33.44 -14.05 -19.99
CA ASN A 88 -33.57 -13.83 -18.54
C ASN A 88 -32.52 -14.62 -17.76
N TYR A 89 -32.26 -15.88 -18.14
CA TYR A 89 -31.22 -16.71 -17.54
C TYR A 89 -29.80 -16.16 -17.80
N TYR A 90 -29.53 -15.61 -19.00
CA TYR A 90 -28.27 -14.93 -19.30
C TYR A 90 -28.03 -13.74 -18.35
N TYR A 91 -29.01 -12.84 -18.20
CA TYR A 91 -28.90 -11.67 -17.34
C TYR A 91 -28.87 -12.03 -15.85
N GLU A 92 -29.58 -13.09 -15.43
CA GLU A 92 -29.51 -13.62 -14.06
C GLU A 92 -28.09 -14.08 -13.73
N ARG A 93 -27.43 -14.83 -14.64
CA ARG A 93 -26.04 -15.23 -14.47
C ARG A 93 -25.09 -14.04 -14.50
N LEU A 94 -25.31 -13.09 -15.40
CA LEU A 94 -24.52 -11.88 -15.48
C LEU A 94 -24.54 -11.12 -14.14
N ARG A 95 -25.73 -10.83 -13.59
CA ARG A 95 -25.89 -10.12 -12.32
C ARG A 95 -25.30 -10.88 -11.13
N LYS A 96 -25.34 -12.21 -11.17
CA LYS A 96 -24.75 -13.07 -10.13
C LYS A 96 -23.22 -13.05 -10.13
N ASN A 97 -22.61 -12.91 -11.30
CA ASN A 97 -21.18 -13.10 -11.48
C ASN A 97 -20.40 -11.79 -11.69
N LEU A 98 -21.04 -10.74 -12.18
CA LEU A 98 -20.41 -9.45 -12.43
C LEU A 98 -20.60 -8.53 -11.23
N HIS A 99 -19.49 -8.17 -10.59
CA HIS A 99 -19.45 -7.15 -9.54
C HIS A 99 -18.67 -5.93 -10.03
N VAL A 100 -19.29 -4.76 -9.99
CA VAL A 100 -18.66 -3.50 -10.39
C VAL A 100 -18.26 -2.73 -9.13
N VAL A 101 -16.99 -2.32 -9.05
CA VAL A 101 -16.43 -1.53 -7.95
C VAL A 101 -15.94 -0.20 -8.52
N LEU A 102 -16.59 0.88 -8.08
CA LEU A 102 -16.27 2.25 -8.51
C LEU A 102 -15.45 2.95 -7.41
N CYS A 103 -14.28 3.45 -7.77
CA CYS A 103 -13.37 4.14 -6.86
C CYS A 103 -13.28 5.62 -7.26
N PHE A 104 -14.17 6.44 -6.68
CA PHE A 104 -14.25 7.87 -6.96
C PHE A 104 -13.84 8.71 -5.75
N SER A 105 -13.16 9.83 -6.00
CA SER A 105 -12.75 10.78 -4.97
C SER A 105 -13.82 11.86 -4.80
N PRO A 106 -14.33 12.09 -3.57
CA PRO A 106 -15.32 13.13 -3.31
C PRO A 106 -14.76 14.55 -3.54
N ASP A 107 -13.44 14.73 -3.50
CA ASP A 107 -12.78 16.01 -3.77
C ASP A 107 -12.76 16.39 -5.26
N ASN A 108 -13.07 15.43 -6.15
CA ASN A 108 -13.14 15.69 -7.58
C ASN A 108 -14.40 16.51 -7.90
N ARG A 109 -14.24 17.76 -8.33
CA ARG A 109 -15.37 18.65 -8.67
C ARG A 109 -16.33 18.03 -9.71
N LYS A 110 -15.80 17.23 -10.63
CA LYS A 110 -16.59 16.55 -11.67
C LYS A 110 -17.43 15.40 -11.12
N PHE A 111 -17.10 14.86 -9.94
CA PHE A 111 -17.83 13.73 -9.36
C PHE A 111 -19.29 14.10 -9.10
N ARG A 112 -19.55 15.28 -8.52
CA ARG A 112 -20.93 15.75 -8.27
C ARG A 112 -21.73 15.87 -9.56
N GLU A 113 -21.15 16.47 -10.60
CA GLU A 113 -21.81 16.61 -11.91
C GLU A 113 -22.10 15.25 -12.55
N ARG A 114 -21.16 14.31 -12.47
CA ARG A 114 -21.30 12.94 -12.99
C ARG A 114 -22.35 12.14 -12.22
N ALA A 115 -22.36 12.23 -10.90
CA ALA A 115 -23.35 11.55 -10.06
C ALA A 115 -24.78 12.04 -10.34
N LEU A 116 -24.95 13.32 -10.71
CA LEU A 116 -26.24 13.88 -11.13
C LEU A 116 -26.64 13.44 -12.55
N LYS A 117 -25.67 13.38 -13.48
CA LYS A 117 -25.92 12.93 -14.86
C LYS A 117 -26.22 11.43 -14.95
N PHE A 118 -25.59 10.63 -14.09
CA PHE A 118 -25.61 9.16 -14.12
C PHE A 118 -26.08 8.61 -12.76
N PRO A 119 -27.40 8.61 -12.49
CA PRO A 119 -27.94 8.26 -11.18
C PRO A 119 -27.65 6.82 -10.76
N ALA A 120 -27.47 5.89 -11.71
CA ALA A 120 -27.23 4.49 -11.40
C ALA A 120 -25.88 4.24 -10.72
N LEU A 121 -24.93 5.16 -10.87
CA LEU A 121 -23.66 5.12 -10.13
C LEU A 121 -23.89 5.22 -8.61
N VAL A 122 -24.98 5.88 -8.19
CA VAL A 122 -25.33 6.10 -6.79
C VAL A 122 -26.45 5.14 -6.35
N SER A 123 -27.48 4.95 -7.18
CA SER A 123 -28.64 4.12 -6.81
C SER A 123 -28.41 2.63 -7.02
N GLY A 124 -27.57 2.24 -7.98
CA GLY A 124 -27.27 0.84 -8.31
C GLY A 124 -26.09 0.26 -7.53
N CYS A 125 -25.37 1.10 -6.77
CA CYS A 125 -24.20 0.69 -6.00
C CYS A 125 -24.40 0.92 -4.51
N THR A 126 -23.80 0.05 -3.70
CA THR A 126 -23.65 0.31 -2.26
C THR A 126 -22.49 1.27 -2.04
N ILE A 127 -22.74 2.39 -1.37
CA ILE A 127 -21.70 3.38 -1.07
C ILE A 127 -20.91 2.95 0.16
N ASP A 128 -19.60 2.85 0.00
CA ASP A 128 -18.65 2.68 1.09
C ASP A 128 -17.77 3.93 1.22
N TRP A 129 -17.70 4.49 2.43
CA TRP A 129 -17.02 5.75 2.68
C TRP A 129 -15.62 5.50 3.24
N PHE A 130 -14.61 5.81 2.43
CA PHE A 130 -13.21 5.76 2.85
C PHE A 130 -12.82 7.07 3.55
N TYR A 131 -12.93 7.05 4.88
CA TYR A 131 -12.46 8.15 5.70
C TYR A 131 -10.95 8.11 5.92
N ARG A 132 -10.43 9.26 6.35
CA ARG A 132 -9.08 9.35 6.92
C ARG A 132 -8.96 8.35 8.07
N TRP A 133 -7.80 7.72 8.18
CA TRP A 133 -7.55 6.77 9.26
C TRP A 133 -7.63 7.48 10.62
N PRO A 134 -8.44 6.97 11.57
CA PRO A 134 -8.46 7.49 12.93
C PRO A 134 -7.11 7.23 13.62
N LEU A 135 -6.86 7.95 14.71
CA LEU A 135 -5.62 7.81 15.48
C LEU A 135 -5.34 6.35 15.88
N ASP A 136 -6.37 5.64 16.35
CA ASP A 136 -6.25 4.23 16.74
C ASP A 136 -5.79 3.33 15.59
N ALA A 137 -6.27 3.58 14.37
CA ALA A 137 -5.85 2.84 13.18
C ALA A 137 -4.40 3.17 12.80
N LEU A 138 -3.98 4.44 12.93
CA LEU A 138 -2.60 4.85 12.72
C LEU A 138 -1.65 4.17 13.72
N ILE A 139 -2.03 4.11 15.00
CA ILE A 139 -1.28 3.42 16.06
C ILE A 139 -1.19 1.92 15.73
N ALA A 140 -2.31 1.29 15.36
CA ALA A 140 -2.34 -0.13 15.01
C ALA A 140 -1.43 -0.45 13.82
N VAL A 141 -1.45 0.37 12.77
CA VAL A 141 -0.56 0.22 11.61
C VAL A 141 0.89 0.42 12.02
N SER A 142 1.22 1.50 12.73
CA SER A 142 2.58 1.72 13.26
C SER A 142 3.06 0.53 14.08
N ASN A 143 2.21 -0.05 14.92
CA ASN A 143 2.54 -1.21 15.72
C ASN A 143 2.88 -2.42 14.84
N VAL A 144 2.05 -2.76 13.86
CA VAL A 144 2.33 -3.89 12.93
C VAL A 144 3.66 -3.70 12.22
N TYR A 145 3.97 -2.48 11.76
CA TYR A 145 5.18 -2.21 11.00
C TYR A 145 6.43 -2.10 11.87
N LEU A 146 6.36 -1.49 13.06
CA LEU A 146 7.52 -1.25 13.94
C LEU A 146 7.74 -2.36 14.95
N ASN A 147 6.74 -3.17 15.28
CA ASN A 147 6.92 -4.30 16.19
C ASN A 147 7.91 -5.32 15.60
N ARG A 148 7.81 -5.59 14.29
CA ARG A 148 8.75 -6.44 13.54
C ARG A 148 10.14 -5.83 13.33
N PHE A 149 10.31 -4.54 13.61
CA PHE A 149 11.58 -3.84 13.40
C PHE A 149 12.38 -3.83 14.69
N ASP A 150 13.65 -4.23 14.60
CA ASP A 150 14.58 -4.24 15.73
C ASP A 150 15.10 -2.83 16.00
N ILE A 151 14.41 -2.15 16.92
CA ILE A 151 14.85 -0.88 17.49
C ILE A 151 15.60 -1.25 18.77
N LEU A 152 16.89 -0.87 18.85
CA LEU A 152 17.71 -0.96 20.06
C LEU A 152 17.11 -0.04 21.11
N VAL A 153 16.09 -0.52 21.82
CA VAL A 153 15.44 0.19 22.90
C VAL A 153 15.61 -0.63 24.17
N THR A 154 16.12 0.02 25.21
CA THR A 154 16.38 -0.60 26.52
C THR A 154 15.10 -1.06 27.23
N SER A 155 13.93 -0.52 26.86
CA SER A 155 12.64 -0.87 27.46
C SER A 155 11.50 -0.93 26.44
N ASN A 156 10.61 -1.92 26.60
CA ASN A 156 9.38 -2.06 25.81
C ASN A 156 8.46 -0.83 25.90
N THR A 157 8.54 -0.04 26.99
CA THR A 157 7.74 1.19 27.13
C THR A 157 8.14 2.25 26.11
N ILE A 158 9.43 2.45 25.88
CA ILE A 158 9.91 3.46 24.92
C ILE A 158 9.52 3.06 23.49
N LYS A 159 9.53 1.76 23.17
CA LYS A 159 9.10 1.26 21.85
C LYS A 159 7.62 1.58 21.59
N LYS A 160 6.75 1.44 22.60
CA LYS A 160 5.34 1.83 22.51
C LYS A 160 5.17 3.33 22.29
N ASN A 161 5.89 4.16 23.04
CA ASN A 161 5.82 5.61 22.88
C ASN A 161 6.25 6.06 21.47
N VAL A 162 7.28 5.42 20.88
CA VAL A 162 7.69 5.71 19.50
C VAL A 162 6.58 5.36 18.49
N ILE A 163 5.86 4.27 18.72
CA ILE A 163 4.73 3.86 17.86
C ILE A 163 3.59 4.89 17.93
N GLU A 164 3.25 5.35 19.14
CA GLU A 164 2.20 6.33 19.38
C GLU A 164 2.56 7.70 18.78
N ILE A 165 3.76 8.20 19.05
CA ILE A 165 4.26 9.47 18.50
C ILE A 165 4.24 9.48 16.96
N MET A 166 4.51 8.33 16.34
CA MET A 166 4.46 8.22 14.87
C MET A 166 3.07 8.56 14.33
N ALA A 167 2.03 8.06 15.00
CA ALA A 167 0.64 8.31 14.66
C ALA A 167 0.27 9.78 14.94
N ASP A 168 0.67 10.31 16.09
CA ASP A 168 0.42 11.71 16.48
C ASP A 168 1.03 12.70 15.48
N ILE A 169 2.29 12.49 15.08
CA ILE A 169 2.96 13.33 14.07
C ILE A 169 2.16 13.36 12.76
N HIS A 170 1.65 12.20 12.32
CA HIS A 170 0.86 12.14 11.09
C HIS A 170 -0.49 12.84 11.24
N ASP A 171 -1.09 12.76 12.42
CA ASP A 171 -2.32 13.46 12.73
C ASP A 171 -2.15 14.98 12.76
N ASP A 172 -1.09 15.45 13.40
CA ASP A 172 -0.72 16.85 13.44
C ASP A 172 -0.46 17.44 12.06
N VAL A 173 0.27 16.71 11.20
CA VAL A 173 0.52 17.16 9.82
C VAL A 173 -0.79 17.35 9.06
N SER A 174 -1.78 16.49 9.29
CA SER A 174 -3.08 16.61 8.64
C SER A 174 -3.84 17.85 9.13
N ARG A 175 -3.85 18.11 10.44
CA ARG A 175 -4.42 19.33 11.02
C ARG A 175 -3.72 20.60 10.51
N ILE A 176 -2.39 20.54 10.32
CA ILE A 176 -1.62 21.65 9.75
C ILE A 176 -2.00 21.87 8.28
N CYS A 177 -2.23 20.81 7.49
CA CYS A 177 -2.70 20.92 6.12
C CYS A 177 -4.05 21.65 6.02
N ASP A 178 -4.98 21.38 6.95
CA ASP A 178 -6.26 22.08 7.01
C ASP A 178 -6.09 23.56 7.33
N ASN A 179 -5.29 23.88 8.36
CA ASN A 179 -4.94 25.26 8.71
C ASN A 179 -4.23 26.00 7.56
N TYR A 180 -3.41 25.29 6.79
CA TYR A 180 -2.73 25.84 5.63
C TYR A 180 -3.71 26.18 4.50
N TYR A 181 -4.71 25.32 4.27
CA TYR A 181 -5.78 25.60 3.31
C TYR A 181 -6.62 26.82 3.71
N GLU A 182 -6.95 26.98 5.00
CA GLU A 182 -7.72 28.13 5.46
C GLU A 182 -7.00 29.46 5.21
N LYS A 183 -5.69 29.50 5.46
CA LYS A 183 -4.87 30.71 5.32
C LYS A 183 -4.50 31.04 3.87
N PHE A 184 -4.09 30.04 3.10
CA PHE A 184 -3.49 30.24 1.78
C PHE A 184 -4.36 29.79 0.62
N ARG A 185 -5.50 29.14 0.89
CA ARG A 185 -6.40 28.54 -0.11
C ARG A 185 -5.72 27.56 -1.07
N ARG A 186 -4.57 27.00 -0.65
CA ARG A 186 -3.82 25.96 -1.37
C ARG A 186 -4.03 24.63 -0.66
N ARG A 187 -4.59 23.64 -1.35
CA ARG A 187 -4.82 22.30 -0.78
C ARG A 187 -3.53 21.47 -0.83
N THR A 188 -3.20 20.86 0.29
CA THR A 188 -2.19 19.81 0.41
C THR A 188 -2.87 18.58 1.00
N TYR A 189 -2.58 17.40 0.44
CA TYR A 189 -3.27 16.17 0.83
C TYR A 189 -2.34 15.25 1.59
N VAL A 190 -2.82 14.78 2.74
CA VAL A 190 -2.17 13.75 3.54
C VAL A 190 -2.90 12.44 3.30
N THR A 191 -2.18 11.41 2.89
CA THR A 191 -2.77 10.10 2.57
C THR A 191 -2.15 9.01 3.44
N PRO A 192 -2.86 7.89 3.68
CA PRO A 192 -2.26 6.71 4.33
C PRO A 192 -0.99 6.23 3.64
N LYS A 193 -0.87 6.41 2.31
CA LYS A 193 0.37 6.10 1.57
C LYS A 193 1.55 6.97 2.03
N SER A 194 1.32 8.26 2.29
CA SER A 194 2.33 9.16 2.86
C SER A 194 2.77 8.69 4.25
N PHE A 195 1.84 8.19 5.07
CA PHE A 195 2.15 7.62 6.39
C PHE A 195 3.05 6.37 6.28
N LEU A 196 2.70 5.44 5.40
CA LEU A 196 3.52 4.25 5.16
C LEU A 196 4.92 4.61 4.64
N SER A 197 5.02 5.62 3.77
CA SER A 197 6.30 6.16 3.31
C SER A 197 7.12 6.75 4.46
N PHE A 198 6.48 7.50 5.37
CA PHE A 198 7.10 8.06 6.56
C PHE A 198 7.67 6.98 7.49
N ILE A 199 6.91 5.93 7.79
CA ILE A 199 7.38 4.79 8.59
C ILE A 199 8.58 4.10 7.91
N ASN A 200 8.53 3.92 6.59
CA ASN A 200 9.63 3.31 5.84
C ASN A 200 10.89 4.20 5.84
N ALA A 201 10.72 5.51 5.69
CA ALA A 201 11.82 6.47 5.76
C ALA A 201 12.48 6.46 7.14
N PHE A 202 11.69 6.38 8.21
CA PHE A 202 12.20 6.23 9.58
C PHE A 202 13.03 4.96 9.73
N LYS A 203 12.53 3.80 9.30
CA LYS A 203 13.28 2.53 9.37
C LYS A 203 14.61 2.62 8.63
N LEU A 204 14.60 3.21 7.43
CA LEU A 204 15.79 3.38 6.62
C LEU A 204 16.81 4.30 7.31
N HIS A 205 16.35 5.44 7.84
CA HIS A 205 17.21 6.39 8.54
C HIS A 205 17.79 5.79 9.82
N TYR A 206 16.95 5.11 10.61
CA TYR A 206 17.37 4.44 11.83
C TYR A 206 18.48 3.40 11.56
N LYS A 207 18.32 2.57 10.53
CA LYS A 207 19.33 1.57 10.15
C LYS A 207 20.65 2.24 9.77
N LYS A 208 20.60 3.29 8.95
CA LYS A 208 21.80 4.06 8.56
C LYS A 208 22.52 4.65 9.77
N GLN A 209 21.79 5.27 10.69
CA GLN A 209 22.38 5.85 11.89
C GLN A 209 22.95 4.78 12.83
N ARG A 210 22.25 3.65 12.99
CA ARG A 210 22.75 2.51 13.78
C ARG A 210 24.06 1.96 13.22
N GLU A 211 24.15 1.77 11.91
CA GLU A 211 25.38 1.32 11.25
C GLU A 211 26.52 2.33 11.40
N TYR A 212 26.23 3.63 11.33
CA TYR A 212 27.20 4.69 11.57
C TYR A 212 27.74 4.65 13.01
N PHE A 213 26.85 4.63 14.01
CA PHE A 213 27.25 4.60 15.42
C PHE A 213 27.96 3.30 15.80
N GLU A 214 27.57 2.15 15.24
CA GLU A 214 28.27 0.90 15.50
C GLU A 214 29.72 0.97 14.96
N LYS A 215 29.94 1.55 13.78
CA LYS A 215 31.29 1.77 13.25
C LYS A 215 32.11 2.68 14.16
N GLU A 216 31.56 3.80 14.62
CA GLU A 216 32.24 4.72 15.53
C GLU A 216 32.54 4.07 16.89
N LYS A 217 31.60 3.28 17.43
CA LYS A 217 31.81 2.50 18.65
C LYS A 217 32.96 1.49 18.50
N GLN A 218 33.03 0.78 17.37
CA GLN A 218 34.13 -0.16 17.12
C GLN A 218 35.47 0.56 17.01
N LYS A 219 35.54 1.69 16.31
CA LYS A 219 36.75 2.51 16.25
C LYS A 219 37.20 2.95 17.64
N MET A 220 36.27 3.42 18.47
CA MET A 220 36.57 3.86 19.82
C MET A 220 37.04 2.70 20.70
N LYS A 221 36.42 1.53 20.59
CA LYS A 221 36.84 0.31 21.28
C LYS A 221 38.27 -0.10 20.89
N THR A 222 38.59 -0.10 19.59
CA THR A 222 39.95 -0.38 19.11
C THR A 222 40.94 0.67 19.60
N GLY A 223 40.55 1.95 19.61
CA GLY A 223 41.39 3.03 20.13
C GLY A 223 41.73 2.85 21.62
N VAL A 224 40.73 2.55 22.43
CA VAL A 224 40.91 2.28 23.87
C VAL A 224 41.79 1.04 24.08
N GLN A 225 41.57 -0.03 23.32
CA GLN A 225 42.38 -1.24 23.42
C GLN A 225 43.86 -0.97 23.13
N LYS A 226 44.15 -0.20 22.07
CA LYS A 226 45.53 0.21 21.74
C LYS A 226 46.18 1.06 22.83
N LEU A 227 45.41 1.89 23.53
CA LEU A 227 45.93 2.67 24.66
C LEU A 227 46.31 1.76 25.84
N PHE A 228 45.51 0.73 26.12
CA PHE A 228 45.85 -0.28 27.14
C PHE A 228 47.11 -1.07 26.76
N GLU A 229 47.20 -1.54 25.51
CA GLU A 229 48.39 -2.24 24.99
C GLU A 229 49.65 -1.38 25.08
N ALA A 230 49.55 -0.09 24.73
CA ALA A 230 50.67 0.84 24.85
C ALA A 230 51.07 1.09 26.32
N ALA A 231 50.11 1.19 27.23
CA ALA A 231 50.39 1.35 28.65
C ALA A 231 51.12 0.12 29.23
N GLU A 232 50.72 -1.09 28.83
CA GLU A 232 51.37 -2.34 29.21
C GLU A 232 52.80 -2.41 28.66
N GLN A 233 53.01 -2.08 27.38
CA GLN A 233 54.35 -2.03 26.77
C GLN A 233 55.27 -1.02 27.46
N VAL A 234 54.76 0.16 27.83
CA VAL A 234 55.54 1.16 28.57
C VAL A 234 55.93 0.61 29.94
N GLN A 235 55.03 -0.11 30.62
CA GLN A 235 55.33 -0.72 31.91
C GLN A 235 56.42 -1.80 31.81
N GLU A 236 56.38 -2.66 30.78
CA GLU A 236 57.42 -3.65 30.49
C GLU A 236 58.79 -2.99 30.23
N ILE A 237 58.85 -2.00 29.34
CA ILE A 237 60.09 -1.27 29.01
C ILE A 237 60.68 -0.60 30.25
N THR A 238 59.84 -0.05 31.12
CA THR A 238 60.30 0.58 32.37
C THR A 238 60.95 -0.44 33.31
N GLN A 239 60.40 -1.66 33.40
CA GLN A 239 61.00 -2.75 34.18
C GLN A 239 62.33 -3.22 33.57
N GLU A 240 62.41 -3.34 32.24
CA GLU A 240 63.66 -3.68 31.55
C GLU A 240 64.74 -2.61 31.71
N LEU A 241 64.37 -1.33 31.69
CA LEU A 241 65.30 -0.22 31.92
C LEU A 241 65.94 -0.30 33.32
N ILE A 242 65.11 -0.51 34.35
CA ILE A 242 65.60 -0.64 35.73
C ILE A 242 66.55 -1.84 35.87
N SER A 243 66.27 -2.95 35.20
CA SER A 243 67.15 -4.13 35.25
C SER A 243 68.48 -3.90 34.52
N LYS A 244 68.45 -3.25 33.34
CA LYS A 244 69.66 -2.88 32.59
C LYS A 244 70.51 -1.83 33.30
N GLU A 245 69.91 -0.84 33.95
CA GLU A 245 70.65 0.15 34.76
C GLU A 245 71.40 -0.52 35.90
N LYS A 246 70.77 -1.48 36.60
CA LYS A 246 71.43 -2.28 37.64
C LYS A 246 72.61 -3.08 37.08
N SER A 247 72.43 -3.76 35.94
CA SER A 247 73.53 -4.53 35.34
C SER A 247 74.68 -3.64 34.86
N MET A 248 74.38 -2.46 34.31
CA MET A 248 75.40 -1.49 33.89
C MET A 248 76.15 -0.92 35.09
N ALA A 249 75.47 -0.64 36.21
CA ALA A 249 76.13 -0.19 37.43
C ALA A 249 77.12 -1.25 37.95
N ILE A 250 76.73 -2.53 37.93
CA ILE A 250 77.62 -3.65 38.29
C ILE A 250 78.82 -3.72 37.33
N ALA A 251 78.58 -3.70 36.02
CA ALA A 251 79.64 -3.75 35.02
C ALA A 251 80.61 -2.56 35.12
N ASN A 252 80.11 -1.35 35.41
CA ASN A 252 80.97 -0.17 35.64
C ASN A 252 81.79 -0.29 36.93
N THR A 253 81.25 -0.88 37.99
CA THR A 253 82.02 -1.13 39.23
C THR A 253 83.08 -2.21 39.06
N GLU A 254 82.85 -3.19 38.18
CA GLU A 254 83.83 -4.21 37.81
C GLU A 254 84.92 -3.64 36.89
N ALA A 255 84.57 -2.77 35.94
CA ALA A 255 85.53 -2.11 35.05
C ALA A 255 86.39 -1.04 35.74
N ALA A 256 85.97 -0.55 36.91
CA ALA A 256 86.71 0.42 37.72
C ALA A 256 87.65 -0.21 38.76
N LYS A 257 87.66 -1.55 38.87
CA LYS A 257 88.63 -2.33 39.65
C LYS A 257 89.81 -2.77 38.77
#